data_AF-A0A968L3L8-F1
#
_entry.id   AF-A0A968L3L8-F1
#
_cell.length_a   1.000
_cell.length_b   1.000
_cell.length_c   1.000
_cell.angle_alpha   90.00
_cell.angle_beta   90.00
_cell.angle_gamma   90.00
#
_symmetry.space_group_name_H-M   'P 1'
#
loop_
_entity.id
_entity.type
_entity.pdbx_description
1 polymer ?
#
loop_
_entity_poly.entity_id
_entity_poly.type
_entity_poly.pdbx_seq_one_letter_code
_entity_poly.pdbx_strand_id
1 'polypeptide(L)'
;MSRFEALVRRLLAEAEAARSAAVGRDPALAGLSSAELVAIGLATVDWERAARASGAGEWEPLPRDSLLGATVRRARASAAPSVLLLEPDTEGPLAASLARFGEGLAAVYLRTPAGGRARTRPGRFARAGPLGPARLLPGPAWGPHVVALEPAATIKP
;
A
#
# COMPACT_ATOMS: atom_id res chain seq x y z
N MET A 1 -7.19 5.79 24.12
CA MET A 1 -6.76 5.31 22.79
C MET A 1 -7.91 5.52 21.83
N SER A 2 -7.72 6.31 20.77
CA SER A 2 -8.77 6.57 19.79
C SER A 2 -9.05 5.33 18.94
N ARG A 3 -10.23 5.25 18.32
CA ARG A 3 -10.56 4.14 17.40
C ARG A 3 -9.57 4.05 16.24
N PHE A 4 -9.15 5.20 15.73
CA PHE A 4 -8.17 5.27 14.65
C PHE A 4 -6.79 4.78 15.08
N GLU A 5 -6.33 5.10 16.29
CA GLU A 5 -5.08 4.56 16.83
C GLU A 5 -5.10 3.03 16.95
N ALA A 6 -6.23 2.47 17.41
CA ALA A 6 -6.39 1.02 17.50
C ALA A 6 -6.33 0.36 16.12
N LEU A 7 -6.98 0.98 15.12
CA LEU A 7 -6.91 0.54 13.73
C LEU A 7 -5.47 0.57 13.22
N VAL A 8 -4.75 1.70 13.35
CA VAL A 8 -3.37 1.83 12.88
C VAL A 8 -2.46 0.78 13.50
N ARG A 9 -2.58 0.53 14.82
CA ARG A 9 -1.78 -0.51 15.51
C ARG A 9 -2.02 -1.90 14.92
N ARG A 10 -3.27 -2.27 14.69
CA ARG A 10 -3.63 -3.54 14.05
C ARG A 10 -3.04 -3.62 12.64
N LEU A 11 -3.17 -2.56 11.86
CA LEU A 11 -2.70 -2.52 10.47
C LEU A 11 -1.18 -2.61 10.37
N LEU A 12 -0.44 -2.00 11.30
CA LEU A 12 1.01 -2.12 11.35
C LEU A 12 1.44 -3.58 11.53
N ALA A 13 0.77 -4.34 12.40
CA ALA A 13 1.07 -5.76 12.60
C ALA A 13 0.76 -6.60 11.34
N GLU A 14 -0.38 -6.36 10.70
CA GLU A 14 -0.75 -7.06 9.46
C GLU A 14 0.18 -6.69 8.29
N ALA A 15 0.61 -5.42 8.20
CA ALA A 15 1.55 -4.96 7.18
C ALA A 15 2.94 -5.58 7.35
N GLU A 16 3.42 -5.74 8.59
CA GLU A 16 4.68 -6.46 8.87
C GLU A 16 4.58 -7.93 8.41
N ALA A 17 3.49 -8.60 8.74
CA ALA A 17 3.28 -9.98 8.32
C ALA A 17 3.26 -10.10 6.79
N ALA A 18 2.61 -9.17 6.09
CA ALA A 18 2.60 -9.13 4.63
C ALA A 18 3.99 -8.88 4.02
N ARG A 19 4.77 -7.94 4.59
CA ARG A 19 6.17 -7.69 4.21
C ARG A 19 7.01 -8.95 4.39
N SER A 20 6.96 -9.55 5.57
CA SER A 20 7.75 -10.75 5.90
C SER A 20 7.39 -11.92 4.98
N ALA A 21 6.10 -12.10 4.66
CA ALA A 21 5.65 -13.14 3.73
C ALA A 21 6.15 -12.90 2.30
N ALA A 22 6.20 -11.64 1.83
CA ALA A 22 6.74 -11.32 0.51
C ALA A 22 8.25 -11.60 0.42
N VAL A 23 9.02 -11.19 1.44
CA VAL A 23 10.46 -11.47 1.53
C VAL A 23 10.74 -12.97 1.57
N GLY A 24 9.97 -13.73 2.36
CA GLY A 24 10.13 -15.18 2.46
C GLY A 24 9.82 -15.94 1.16
N ARG A 25 9.02 -15.38 0.25
CA ARG A 25 8.67 -16.01 -1.03
C ARG A 25 9.69 -15.77 -2.14
N ASP A 26 10.36 -14.61 -2.12
CA ASP A 26 11.33 -14.25 -3.15
C ASP A 26 12.57 -13.62 -2.49
N PRO A 27 13.68 -14.36 -2.39
CA PRO A 27 14.94 -13.85 -1.85
C PRO A 27 15.46 -12.58 -2.56
N ALA A 28 15.06 -12.33 -3.82
CA ALA A 28 15.42 -11.11 -4.53
C ALA A 28 14.77 -9.85 -3.90
N LEU A 29 13.77 -10.04 -3.03
CA LEU A 29 13.09 -9.01 -2.27
C LEU A 29 13.68 -8.79 -0.87
N ALA A 30 14.81 -9.42 -0.51
CA ALA A 30 15.45 -9.25 0.80
C ALA A 30 15.73 -7.78 1.17
N GLY A 31 15.96 -6.92 0.18
CA GLY A 31 16.12 -5.47 0.38
C GLY A 31 14.85 -4.74 0.90
N LEU A 32 13.70 -5.41 0.95
CA LEU A 32 12.47 -4.86 1.52
C LEU A 32 12.39 -4.99 3.04
N SER A 33 13.19 -5.86 3.66
CA SER A 33 13.18 -6.03 5.12
C SER A 33 13.55 -4.73 5.84
N SER A 34 14.42 -3.91 5.22
CA SER A 34 14.80 -2.58 5.70
C SER A 34 14.08 -1.43 4.98
N ALA A 35 13.14 -1.74 4.08
CA ALA A 35 12.37 -0.71 3.40
C ALA A 35 11.43 0.01 4.36
N GLU A 36 11.32 1.32 4.17
CA GLU A 36 10.43 2.18 4.93
C GLU A 36 8.98 1.85 4.59
N LEU A 37 8.15 1.60 5.61
CA LEU A 37 6.71 1.47 5.42
C LEU A 37 6.10 2.88 5.27
N VAL A 38 5.73 3.24 4.05
CA VAL A 38 5.22 4.58 3.73
C VAL A 38 3.72 4.66 3.92
N ALA A 39 2.98 3.62 3.50
CA ALA A 39 1.54 3.60 3.63
C ALA A 39 0.95 2.19 3.72
N ILE A 40 -0.27 2.13 4.25
CA ILE A 40 -1.09 0.92 4.34
C ILE A 40 -2.42 1.19 3.62
N GLY A 41 -2.76 0.33 2.66
CA GLY A 41 -3.97 0.43 1.85
C GLY A 41 -5.06 -0.53 2.32
N LEU A 42 -6.22 0.03 2.65
CA LEU A 42 -7.43 -0.68 3.02
C LEU A 42 -8.37 -0.78 1.83
N ALA A 43 -8.72 -1.99 1.42
CA ALA A 43 -9.80 -2.21 0.49
C ALA A 43 -11.14 -1.89 1.13
N THR A 44 -11.97 -1.17 0.39
CA THR A 44 -13.37 -0.90 0.73
C THR A 44 -14.24 -0.85 -0.52
N VAL A 45 -15.53 -1.15 -0.37
CA VAL A 45 -16.55 -0.94 -1.41
C VAL A 45 -17.23 0.42 -1.31
N ASP A 46 -16.95 1.19 -0.26
CA ASP A 46 -17.55 2.50 0.02
C ASP A 46 -16.63 3.30 0.95
N TRP A 47 -15.84 4.19 0.35
CA TRP A 47 -14.86 4.98 1.08
C TRP A 47 -15.50 5.88 2.13
N GLU A 48 -16.74 6.36 1.93
CA GLU A 48 -17.39 7.27 2.89
C GLU A 48 -17.78 6.54 4.16
N ARG A 49 -18.35 5.34 4.02
CA ARG A 49 -18.66 4.47 5.16
C ARG A 49 -17.37 4.09 5.89
N ALA A 50 -16.34 3.65 5.17
CA ALA A 50 -15.07 3.27 5.78
C ALA A 50 -14.40 4.44 6.51
N ALA A 51 -14.44 5.65 5.92
CA ALA A 51 -13.94 6.88 6.52
C ALA A 51 -14.64 7.18 7.85
N ARG A 52 -15.98 7.16 7.87
CA ARG A 52 -16.78 7.36 9.10
C ARG A 52 -16.49 6.29 10.15
N ALA A 53 -16.39 5.03 9.74
CA ALA A 53 -16.13 3.91 10.63
C ALA A 53 -14.74 4.00 11.31
N SER A 54 -13.72 4.43 10.56
CA SER A 54 -12.33 4.52 11.04
C SER A 54 -12.14 5.49 12.21
N GLY A 55 -12.94 6.56 12.29
CA GLY A 55 -12.74 7.65 13.24
C GLY A 55 -11.52 8.54 12.94
N ALA A 56 -10.96 8.48 11.72
CA ALA A 56 -9.76 9.23 11.32
C ALA A 56 -10.00 10.73 11.05
N GLY A 57 -11.26 11.17 11.03
CA GLY A 57 -11.62 12.53 10.64
C GLY A 57 -11.57 12.72 9.12
N GLU A 58 -10.79 13.70 8.67
CA GLU A 58 -10.73 14.09 7.26
C GLU A 58 -9.90 13.16 6.37
N TRP A 59 -10.42 12.96 5.16
CA TRP A 59 -9.79 12.16 4.10
C TRP A 59 -9.64 12.99 2.84
N GLU A 60 -8.43 13.06 2.29
CA GLU A 60 -8.15 13.80 1.07
C GLU A 60 -7.92 12.87 -0.12
N PRO A 61 -8.37 13.23 -1.33
CA PRO A 61 -8.13 12.43 -2.52
C PRO A 61 -6.64 12.42 -2.90
N LEU A 62 -6.19 11.27 -3.41
CA LEU A 62 -4.86 11.11 -4.04
C LEU A 62 -5.02 10.69 -5.50
N PRO A 63 -3.95 10.77 -6.31
CA PRO A 63 -3.93 10.14 -7.63
C PRO A 63 -4.34 8.67 -7.55
N ARG A 64 -5.01 8.19 -8.61
CA ARG A 64 -5.47 6.81 -8.75
C ARG A 64 -4.31 5.81 -8.61
N ASP A 65 -4.55 4.69 -7.93
CA ASP A 65 -3.63 3.55 -7.97
C ASP A 65 -3.93 2.68 -9.20
N SER A 66 -3.17 2.93 -10.27
CA SER A 66 -3.27 2.17 -11.52
C SER A 66 -2.72 0.74 -11.44
N LEU A 67 -1.95 0.41 -10.41
CA LEU A 67 -1.45 -0.95 -10.19
C LEU A 67 -2.52 -1.84 -9.58
N LEU A 68 -3.36 -1.28 -8.70
CA LEU A 68 -4.41 -2.00 -7.99
C LEU A 68 -5.80 -1.80 -8.62
N GLY A 69 -5.98 -0.79 -9.46
CA GLY A 69 -7.27 -0.43 -10.06
C GLY A 69 -8.17 0.26 -9.04
N ALA A 70 -7.64 1.28 -8.35
CA ALA A 70 -8.29 1.88 -7.19
C ALA A 70 -8.30 3.41 -7.23
N THR A 71 -9.45 3.98 -6.87
CA THR A 71 -9.53 5.36 -6.40
C THR A 71 -9.03 5.42 -4.96
N VAL A 72 -8.23 6.44 -4.64
CA VAL A 72 -7.44 6.48 -3.40
C VAL A 72 -7.76 7.72 -2.58
N ARG A 73 -7.92 7.55 -1.27
CA ARG A 73 -7.98 8.64 -0.29
C ARG A 73 -7.03 8.40 0.86
N ARG A 74 -6.43 9.46 1.39
CA ARG A 74 -5.50 9.42 2.53
C ARG A 74 -6.11 10.07 3.76
N ALA A 75 -5.94 9.44 4.92
CA ALA A 75 -6.29 10.05 6.20
C ALA A 75 -5.35 11.21 6.51
N ARG A 76 -5.87 12.43 6.66
CA ARG A 76 -5.06 13.62 7.01
C ARG A 76 -4.35 13.46 8.36
N ALA A 77 -4.98 12.80 9.31
CA ALA A 77 -4.45 12.59 10.65
C ALA A 77 -3.28 11.57 10.71
N SER A 78 -2.96 10.90 9.61
CA SER A 78 -1.87 9.91 9.57
C SER A 78 -0.53 10.54 9.19
N ALA A 79 0.46 10.46 10.10
CA ALA A 79 1.80 11.00 9.88
C ALA A 79 2.66 10.05 9.02
N ALA A 80 3.04 8.90 9.58
CA ALA A 80 3.68 7.79 8.87
C ALA A 80 3.54 6.48 9.69
N PRO A 81 3.18 5.35 9.09
CA PRO A 81 2.73 5.23 7.70
C PRO A 81 1.37 5.90 7.49
N SER A 82 1.14 6.41 6.28
CA SER A 82 -0.17 6.91 5.89
C SER A 82 -1.19 5.78 5.82
N VAL A 83 -2.43 6.04 6.22
CA VAL A 83 -3.54 5.10 5.99
C VAL A 83 -4.30 5.54 4.75
N LEU A 84 -4.48 4.62 3.81
CA LEU A 84 -5.20 4.85 2.57
C LEU A 84 -6.49 4.02 2.54
N LEU A 85 -7.57 4.62 2.07
CA LEU A 85 -8.74 3.89 1.58
C LEU A 85 -8.59 3.69 0.07
N LEU A 86 -8.83 2.45 -0.35
CA LEU A 86 -8.75 2.00 -1.72
C LEU A 86 -10.12 1.46 -2.12
N GLU A 87 -10.80 2.17 -3.02
CA GLU A 87 -12.08 1.74 -3.58
C GLU A 87 -11.86 1.30 -5.03
N PRO A 88 -12.27 0.07 -5.42
CA PRO A 88 -12.07 -0.41 -6.78
C PRO A 88 -12.91 0.41 -7.75
N ASP A 89 -12.26 0.95 -8.78
CA ASP A 89 -12.93 1.68 -9.86
C ASP A 89 -12.83 0.95 -11.21
N THR A 90 -12.12 -0.17 -11.26
CA THR A 90 -12.02 -1.08 -12.40
C THR A 90 -11.86 -2.53 -11.93
N GLU A 91 -12.09 -3.47 -12.85
CA GLU A 91 -11.63 -4.85 -12.66
C GLU A 91 -10.10 -4.88 -12.55
N GLY A 92 -9.59 -5.48 -11.47
CA GLY A 92 -8.16 -5.47 -11.17
C GLY A 92 -7.82 -6.17 -9.86
N PRO A 93 -6.54 -6.08 -9.41
CA PRO A 93 -6.07 -6.75 -8.22
C PRO A 93 -6.89 -6.41 -6.96
N LEU A 94 -7.33 -5.15 -6.80
CA LEU A 94 -8.13 -4.75 -5.64
C LEU A 94 -9.52 -5.38 -5.66
N ALA A 95 -10.21 -5.35 -6.81
CA ALA A 95 -11.52 -5.97 -6.95
C ALA A 95 -11.46 -7.48 -6.67
N ALA A 96 -10.40 -8.15 -7.14
CA ALA A 96 -10.16 -9.57 -6.85
C ALA A 96 -9.90 -9.83 -5.36
N SER A 97 -9.13 -8.96 -4.69
CA SER A 97 -8.92 -9.03 -3.23
C SER A 97 -10.25 -8.90 -2.46
N LEU A 98 -11.06 -7.89 -2.80
CA LEU A 98 -12.37 -7.66 -2.18
C LEU A 98 -13.32 -8.85 -2.37
N ALA A 99 -13.40 -9.39 -3.58
CA ALA A 99 -14.25 -10.55 -3.86
C ALA A 99 -13.86 -11.78 -3.04
N ARG A 100 -12.56 -11.93 -2.70
CA ARG A 100 -12.05 -13.12 -2.00
C ARG A 100 -12.10 -12.99 -0.48
N PHE A 101 -11.80 -11.82 0.05
CA PHE A 101 -11.55 -11.60 1.48
C PHE A 101 -12.46 -10.53 2.12
N GLY A 102 -13.24 -9.81 1.32
CA GLY A 102 -13.99 -8.65 1.80
C GLY A 102 -13.08 -7.44 2.07
N GLU A 103 -13.61 -6.47 2.81
CA GLU A 103 -12.90 -5.23 3.18
C GLU A 103 -11.77 -5.50 4.18
N GLY A 104 -10.69 -4.73 4.13
CA GLY A 104 -9.54 -4.89 5.03
C GLY A 104 -8.20 -4.56 4.40
N LEU A 105 -7.10 -5.03 4.98
CA LEU A 105 -5.77 -4.82 4.44
C LEU A 105 -5.65 -5.41 3.02
N ALA A 106 -5.31 -4.57 2.05
CA ALA A 106 -5.14 -4.98 0.67
C ALA A 106 -3.79 -4.61 0.07
N ALA A 107 -3.12 -3.58 0.60
CA ALA A 107 -1.82 -3.17 0.07
C ALA A 107 -0.88 -2.62 1.15
N VAL A 108 0.42 -2.82 0.92
CA VAL A 108 1.52 -2.29 1.73
C VAL A 108 2.48 -1.55 0.80
N TYR A 109 2.71 -0.27 1.06
CA TYR A 109 3.57 0.59 0.24
C TYR A 109 4.91 0.77 0.93
N LEU A 110 5.97 0.27 0.29
CA LEU A 110 7.32 0.26 0.83
C LEU A 110 8.22 1.16 -0.03
N ARG A 111 9.03 1.99 0.60
CA ARG A 111 10.08 2.76 -0.08
C ARG A 111 11.43 2.14 0.19
N THR A 112 12.14 1.79 -0.88
CA THR A 112 13.50 1.27 -0.73
C THR A 112 14.50 2.40 -0.50
N PRO A 113 15.53 2.19 0.34
CA PRO A 113 16.60 3.17 0.51
C PRO A 113 17.30 3.45 -0.82
N ALA A 114 17.81 4.67 -1.00
CA ALA A 114 18.54 5.06 -2.20
C ALA A 114 19.72 4.11 -2.47
N GLY A 115 19.81 3.58 -3.69
CA GLY A 115 20.80 2.55 -4.06
C GLY A 115 20.36 1.10 -3.79
N GLY A 116 19.36 0.90 -2.93
CA GLY A 116 18.66 -0.37 -2.74
C GLY A 116 17.65 -0.60 -3.85
N ARG A 117 18.11 -0.98 -5.05
CA ARG A 117 17.19 -1.56 -6.03
C ARG A 117 16.79 -2.93 -5.51
N ALA A 118 15.54 -3.09 -5.06
CA ALA A 118 14.91 -4.40 -5.16
C ALA A 118 15.08 -4.80 -6.63
N ARG A 119 15.92 -5.81 -6.91
CA ARG A 119 16.20 -6.25 -8.28
C ARG A 119 14.94 -6.94 -8.79
N THR A 120 13.95 -6.15 -9.19
CA THR A 120 12.76 -6.67 -9.85
C THR A 120 13.19 -7.28 -11.17
N ARG A 121 12.55 -8.39 -11.56
CA ARG A 121 12.76 -9.00 -12.88
C ARG A 121 12.65 -7.95 -14.00
N PRO A 122 13.45 -8.08 -15.08
CA PRO A 122 13.33 -7.22 -16.26
C PRO A 122 11.87 -7.13 -16.75
N GLY A 123 11.42 -5.94 -17.17
CA GLY A 123 10.10 -5.72 -17.78
C GLY A 123 8.98 -5.21 -16.88
N ARG A 124 9.15 -5.16 -15.54
CA ARG A 124 8.17 -4.51 -14.65
C ARG A 124 8.47 -3.02 -14.50
N PHE A 125 8.03 -2.20 -15.43
CA PHE A 125 8.23 -0.74 -15.36
C PHE A 125 7.42 -0.12 -14.20
N ALA A 126 7.99 0.91 -13.58
CA ALA A 126 7.25 1.72 -12.62
C ALA A 126 6.09 2.44 -13.33
N ARG A 127 4.95 2.54 -12.65
CA ARG A 127 3.78 3.29 -13.08
C ARG A 127 3.50 4.42 -12.11
N ALA A 128 2.85 5.47 -12.58
CA ALA A 128 2.35 6.52 -11.69
C ALA A 128 1.32 5.93 -10.71
N GLY A 129 1.43 6.33 -9.43
CA GLY A 129 0.53 5.90 -8.36
C GLY A 129 0.34 7.00 -7.31
N PRO A 130 -0.48 6.73 -6.27
CA PRO A 130 -0.92 7.72 -5.28
C PRO A 130 0.23 8.38 -4.49
N LEU A 131 1.37 7.69 -4.38
CA LEU A 131 2.53 8.10 -3.59
C LEU A 131 3.78 8.31 -4.45
N GLY A 132 3.59 8.51 -5.76
CA GLY A 132 4.66 8.61 -6.76
C GLY A 132 4.81 7.34 -7.61
N PRO A 133 5.85 7.28 -8.46
CA PRO A 133 6.13 6.13 -9.30
C PRO A 133 6.36 4.87 -8.46
N ALA A 134 5.70 3.77 -8.84
CA ALA A 134 5.69 2.54 -8.06
C ALA A 134 5.59 1.27 -8.91
N ARG A 135 5.91 0.12 -8.32
CA ARG A 135 5.80 -1.21 -8.93
C ARG A 135 5.07 -2.15 -7.99
N LEU A 136 4.15 -2.95 -8.54
CA LEU A 136 3.60 -4.11 -7.85
C LEU A 136 4.62 -5.24 -7.87
N LEU A 137 5.00 -5.73 -6.70
CA LEU A 137 5.95 -6.83 -6.55
C LEU A 137 5.25 -8.19 -6.71
N PRO A 138 6.00 -9.26 -7.04
CA PRO A 138 5.47 -10.62 -6.97
C PRO A 138 4.93 -10.92 -5.57
N GLY A 139 3.77 -11.59 -5.49
CA GLY A 139 3.10 -11.85 -4.23
C GLY A 139 1.87 -12.75 -4.40
N PRO A 140 1.07 -12.93 -3.34
CA PRO A 140 -0.21 -13.63 -3.43
C PRO A 140 -1.12 -13.00 -4.50
N ALA A 141 -1.83 -13.83 -5.26
CA ALA A 141 -2.71 -13.36 -6.33
C ALA A 141 -3.83 -12.42 -5.85
N TRP A 142 -4.24 -12.55 -4.58
CA TRP A 142 -5.37 -11.82 -4.00
C TRP A 142 -4.94 -10.90 -2.85
N GLY A 143 -3.63 -10.64 -2.68
CA GLY A 143 -3.07 -9.77 -1.65
C GLY A 143 -2.90 -10.41 -0.26
N PRO A 144 -2.48 -9.62 0.74
CA PRO A 144 -2.09 -8.21 0.63
C PRO A 144 -0.96 -7.99 -0.38
N HIS A 145 -1.13 -6.98 -1.23
CA HIS A 145 -0.23 -6.63 -2.32
C HIS A 145 0.93 -5.79 -1.79
N VAL A 146 2.17 -6.09 -2.21
CA VAL A 146 3.33 -5.26 -1.85
C VAL A 146 3.69 -4.36 -3.01
N VAL A 147 3.65 -3.05 -2.77
CA VAL A 147 3.95 -2.00 -3.74
C VAL A 147 5.27 -1.34 -3.36
N ALA A 148 6.27 -1.44 -4.23
CA ALA A 148 7.54 -0.75 -4.05
C ALA A 148 7.48 0.64 -4.71
N LEU A 149 7.67 1.69 -3.92
CA LEU A 149 7.84 3.05 -4.41
C LEU A 149 9.28 3.22 -4.91
N GLU A 150 9.42 3.91 -6.05
CA GLU A 150 10.75 4.34 -6.49
C GLU A 150 11.36 5.30 -5.44
N PRO A 151 12.70 5.31 -5.28
CA PRO A 151 13.36 6.24 -4.37
C PRO A 151 12.95 7.67 -4.71
N ALA A 152 12.70 8.50 -3.69
CA ALA A 152 12.57 9.93 -3.91
C ALA A 152 13.84 10.41 -4.61
N ALA A 153 13.71 11.12 -5.74
CA ALA A 153 14.85 11.69 -6.43
C ALA A 153 15.61 12.57 -5.42
N THR A 154 16.80 12.15 -5.03
CA THR A 154 17.68 13.00 -4.23
C THR A 154 18.13 14.11 -5.16
N ILE A 155 17.47 15.26 -5.10
CA ILE A 155 18.01 16.49 -5.69
C ILE A 155 19.26 16.77 -4.87
N LYS A 156 20.43 16.53 -5.46
CA LYS A 156 21.67 17.06 -4.89
C LYS A 156 21.55 18.60 -4.96
N PRO A 157 21.78 19.32 -3.85
CA PRO A 157 21.87 20.77 -3.88
C PRO A 157 23.03 21.24 -4.77
#